data_AF-G3QGX6-F1
#
_entry.id   AF-G3QGX6-F1
#
_cell.length_a   1.000
_cell.length_b   1.000
_cell.length_c   1.000
_cell.angle_alpha   90.00
_cell.angle_beta   90.00
_cell.angle_gamma   90.00
#
_symmetry.space_group_name_H-M   'P 1'
#
loop_
_entity.id
_entity.type
_entity.pdbx_description
1 polymer ?
#
loop_
_entity_poly.entity_id
_entity_poly.type
_entity_poly.pdbx_seq_one_letter_code
_entity_poly.pdbx_strand_id
1 'polypeptide(L)'
;ISESPQTNEFKGTTEEAPVKESPHTSEFKGAALVSPISKSMLERLSKFEVEDAENVASYDSKIKKIVHSIVSSFAFGLFGVFLVLLDVTLVLADLIFTDSKLYIPLEYRSISLAIALFFLMDVLLRVFVEGRQQYFSDLFNILDTAIIVIPLLVDVIYIFFDIKLLRNIPRWTHLVRLLRLIILIRIFHLLHQKRQLEKLMRRLVSENKRRYTRDGFDLDLTYITERIIAMSFPSSGRQSFYRNPIEEVVRFLDKKHRNHYRVYNLCSERAYDPKHFHNRVGRIMIDDHNVPTLHEMVAFTKEVNEWMAQDLENIVAIHCKGGKNRYVGYFAHVKHLYNWNLPPRRILFIKRLIIYSIRGDVCDLKVQVVMEKKVVFSSTSLGNCLILHDIETDKVLIDVFDGPPLYDDVKVQFFSL
;
A
#
# COMPACT_ATOMS: atom_id res chain seq x y z
N ILE A 1 -42.49 49.21 -26.49
CA ILE A 1 -42.96 48.18 -25.53
C ILE A 1 -41.72 47.45 -25.02
N SER A 2 -40.83 48.03 -24.20
CA SER A 2 -41.03 48.93 -23.04
C SER A 2 -41.98 48.30 -22.01
N GLU A 3 -41.67 48.22 -20.71
CA GLU A 3 -40.84 49.13 -19.89
C GLU A 3 -39.98 48.43 -18.81
N SER A 4 -39.01 49.19 -18.31
CA SER A 4 -38.40 49.14 -16.98
C SER A 4 -38.49 50.57 -16.39
N PRO A 5 -37.87 50.90 -15.24
CA PRO A 5 -37.88 50.31 -13.90
C PRO A 5 -38.45 51.34 -12.87
N GLN A 6 -38.29 51.11 -11.56
CA GLN A 6 -38.31 52.21 -10.56
C GLN A 6 -37.20 52.11 -9.52
N THR A 7 -36.80 53.29 -9.03
CA THR A 7 -35.63 53.60 -8.18
C THR A 7 -36.02 53.95 -6.74
N ASN A 8 -35.01 54.08 -5.85
CA ASN A 8 -34.73 55.18 -4.89
C ASN A 8 -33.70 54.65 -3.86
N GLU A 9 -32.45 55.14 -3.73
CA GLU A 9 -31.91 56.46 -3.31
C GLU A 9 -32.14 56.87 -1.84
N PHE A 10 -31.04 56.97 -1.05
CA PHE A 10 -30.53 58.19 -0.33
C PHE A 10 -29.23 57.85 0.49
N LYS A 11 -28.10 58.57 0.27
CA LYS A 11 -27.39 59.53 1.18
C LYS A 11 -27.29 59.11 2.67
N GLY A 12 -26.17 59.08 3.41
CA GLY A 12 -25.00 59.99 3.59
C GLY A 12 -24.77 60.21 5.13
N THR A 13 -23.75 60.84 5.72
CA THR A 13 -22.43 61.39 5.29
C THR A 13 -21.61 61.78 6.54
N THR A 14 -20.26 61.53 6.59
CA THR A 14 -19.25 62.07 7.57
C THR A 14 -19.48 61.82 9.09
N GLU A 15 -18.56 61.93 10.07
CA GLU A 15 -17.09 62.17 10.27
C GLU A 15 -16.76 61.53 11.67
N GLU A 16 -15.59 61.01 12.06
CA GLU A 16 -14.38 61.68 12.55
C GLU A 16 -13.40 60.60 13.11
N ALA A 17 -12.09 60.90 13.21
CA ALA A 17 -11.09 60.16 14.01
C ALA A 17 -10.53 61.11 15.10
N PRO A 18 -9.63 60.70 16.05
CA PRO A 18 -8.19 60.92 15.76
C PRO A 18 -7.13 60.13 16.61
N VAL A 19 -5.83 60.33 16.26
CA VAL A 19 -4.63 60.43 17.17
C VAL A 19 -4.16 59.15 17.92
N LYS A 20 -2.87 58.78 18.12
CA LYS A 20 -1.47 59.10 17.67
C LYS A 20 -0.63 57.83 18.03
N GLU A 21 0.66 57.60 17.73
CA GLU A 21 1.85 58.45 17.61
C GLU A 21 2.99 57.71 16.85
N SER A 22 4.12 58.38 16.59
CA SER A 22 5.27 57.94 15.78
C SER A 22 6.59 58.06 16.62
N PRO A 23 7.85 58.22 16.10
CA PRO A 23 8.43 58.09 14.75
C PRO A 23 9.84 57.41 14.68
N HIS A 24 10.44 57.45 13.48
CA HIS A 24 11.89 57.39 13.13
C HIS A 24 12.65 56.06 13.02
N THR A 25 13.21 55.83 11.83
CA THR A 25 14.67 55.63 11.66
C THR A 25 15.10 56.07 10.25
N SER A 26 16.17 56.87 10.16
CA SER A 26 16.73 57.38 8.92
C SER A 26 17.78 56.44 8.33
N GLU A 27 18.00 56.51 7.02
CA GLU A 27 19.11 55.82 6.35
C GLU A 27 20.46 56.16 6.98
N PHE A 28 21.30 55.14 7.23
CA PHE A 28 22.73 55.33 7.44
C PHE A 28 23.52 54.35 6.56
N LYS A 29 24.22 54.89 5.56
CA LYS A 29 25.19 54.14 4.77
C LYS A 29 26.40 53.82 5.64
N GLY A 30 26.61 52.54 5.92
CA GLY A 30 27.73 52.04 6.73
C GLY A 30 28.38 50.80 6.10
N ALA A 31 28.94 50.94 4.90
CA ALA A 31 29.66 49.84 4.24
C ALA A 31 31.04 49.63 4.91
N ALA A 32 31.09 48.81 5.96
CA ALA A 32 32.35 48.36 6.55
C ALA A 32 33.12 47.50 5.52
N LEU A 33 34.34 47.91 5.18
CA LEU A 33 35.18 47.25 4.18
C LEU A 33 35.80 45.96 4.73
N VAL A 34 35.00 44.90 4.81
CA VAL A 34 35.45 43.55 5.18
C VAL A 34 36.48 43.07 4.15
N SER A 35 37.72 42.82 4.61
CA SER A 35 38.87 42.53 3.74
C SER A 35 38.65 41.26 2.89
N PRO A 36 39.19 41.17 1.67
CA PRO A 36 38.93 40.03 0.77
C PRO A 36 39.35 38.68 1.36
N ILE A 37 40.36 38.66 2.24
CA ILE A 37 40.81 37.45 2.96
C ILE A 37 39.72 36.98 3.94
N SER A 38 39.10 37.89 4.70
CA SER A 38 38.07 37.52 5.68
C SER A 38 36.76 37.07 5.03
N LYS A 39 36.39 37.61 3.87
CA LYS A 39 35.25 37.10 3.08
C LYS A 39 35.48 35.66 2.60
N SER A 40 36.65 35.36 2.03
CA SER A 40 36.94 34.00 1.56
C SER A 40 37.05 33.00 2.70
N MET A 41 37.46 33.44 3.91
CA MET A 41 37.47 32.59 5.10
C MET A 41 36.05 32.30 5.60
N LEU A 42 35.18 33.31 5.67
CA LEU A 42 33.75 33.14 6.02
C LEU A 42 33.00 32.26 5.02
N GLU A 43 33.31 32.38 3.73
CA GLU A 43 32.69 31.57 2.66
C GLU A 43 33.17 30.12 2.64
N ARG A 44 34.37 29.83 3.19
CA ARG A 44 34.85 28.46 3.44
C ARG A 44 34.29 27.88 4.72
N LEU A 45 34.14 28.69 5.78
CA LEU A 45 33.48 28.28 7.02
C LEU A 45 32.00 27.96 6.79
N SER A 46 31.26 28.80 6.06
CA SER A 46 29.84 28.53 5.75
C SER A 46 29.65 27.32 4.84
N LYS A 47 30.56 27.07 3.88
CA LYS A 47 30.55 25.82 3.09
C LYS A 47 30.81 24.59 3.96
N PHE A 48 31.75 24.67 4.90
CA PHE A 48 32.04 23.58 5.82
C PHE A 48 30.85 23.28 6.75
N GLU A 49 30.22 24.32 7.31
CA GLU A 49 28.99 24.19 8.12
C GLU A 49 27.81 23.60 7.32
N VAL A 50 27.66 23.95 6.04
CA VAL A 50 26.62 23.39 5.15
C VAL A 50 26.93 21.94 4.78
N GLU A 51 28.17 21.61 4.41
CA GLU A 51 28.57 20.22 4.12
C GLU A 51 28.42 19.31 5.34
N ASP A 52 28.80 19.77 6.55
CA ASP A 52 28.57 19.03 7.79
C ASP A 52 27.06 18.87 8.08
N ALA A 53 26.24 19.91 7.89
CA ALA A 53 24.80 19.83 8.07
C ALA A 53 24.11 18.85 7.10
N GLU A 54 24.50 18.85 5.82
CA GLU A 54 23.99 17.91 4.82
C GLU A 54 24.46 16.47 5.09
N ASN A 55 25.71 16.27 5.50
CA ASN A 55 26.22 14.95 5.88
C ASN A 55 25.52 14.41 7.12
N VAL A 56 25.30 15.23 8.15
CA VAL A 56 24.54 14.87 9.35
C VAL A 56 23.08 14.55 9.01
N ALA A 57 22.41 15.36 8.18
CA ALA A 57 21.04 15.08 7.73
C ALA A 57 20.93 13.79 6.90
N SER A 58 21.90 13.54 6.00
CA SER A 58 22.01 12.31 5.23
C SER A 58 22.19 11.09 6.13
N TYR A 59 23.06 11.18 7.15
CA TYR A 59 23.33 10.11 8.10
C TYR A 59 22.14 9.84 9.05
N ASP A 60 21.52 10.88 9.60
CA ASP A 60 20.28 10.80 10.39
C ASP A 60 19.15 10.13 9.59
N SER A 61 19.00 10.47 8.30
CA SER A 61 18.00 9.83 7.42
C SER A 61 18.25 8.33 7.20
N LYS A 62 19.53 7.89 7.18
CA LYS A 62 19.90 6.47 7.05
C LYS A 62 19.66 5.72 8.36
N ILE A 63 20.06 6.29 9.50
CA ILE A 63 19.81 5.70 10.82
C ILE A 63 18.32 5.56 11.07
N LYS A 64 17.52 6.62 10.83
CA LYS A 64 16.06 6.56 11.00
C LYS A 64 15.41 5.46 10.16
N LYS A 65 15.85 5.24 8.93
CA LYS A 65 15.37 4.12 8.09
C LYS A 65 15.72 2.74 8.68
N ILE A 66 16.94 2.57 9.21
CA ILE A 66 17.37 1.31 9.84
C ILE A 66 16.56 1.07 11.12
N VAL A 67 16.45 2.06 12.01
CA VAL A 67 15.69 1.96 13.26
C VAL A 67 14.20 1.70 12.98
N HIS A 68 13.60 2.41 12.01
CA HIS A 68 12.24 2.14 11.55
C HIS A 68 12.11 0.68 11.09
N SER A 69 13.04 0.16 10.29
CA SER A 69 13.01 -1.22 9.80
C SER A 69 13.06 -2.26 10.94
N ILE A 70 13.82 -2.00 12.00
CA ILE A 70 13.92 -2.87 13.18
C ILE A 70 12.63 -2.84 13.99
N VAL A 71 12.17 -1.64 14.38
CA VAL A 71 11.00 -1.44 15.25
C VAL A 71 9.69 -1.87 14.57
N SER A 72 9.57 -1.68 13.26
CA SER A 72 8.43 -2.16 12.47
C SER A 72 8.51 -3.64 12.09
N SER A 73 9.58 -4.35 12.43
CA SER A 73 9.73 -5.76 12.09
C SER A 73 8.80 -6.66 12.91
N PHE A 74 8.19 -7.65 12.25
CA PHE A 74 7.32 -8.63 12.90
C PHE A 74 8.04 -9.44 14.00
N ALA A 75 9.33 -9.71 13.81
CA ALA A 75 10.15 -10.43 14.79
C ALA A 75 10.33 -9.63 16.09
N PHE A 76 10.62 -8.32 15.98
CA PHE A 76 10.75 -7.43 17.13
C PHE A 76 9.42 -7.29 17.90
N GLY A 77 8.30 -7.17 17.18
CA GLY A 77 6.96 -7.20 17.78
C GLY A 77 6.64 -8.50 18.51
N LEU A 78 6.98 -9.67 17.93
CA LEU A 78 6.78 -10.97 18.55
C LEU A 78 7.65 -11.17 19.80
N PHE A 79 8.90 -10.69 19.76
CA PHE A 79 9.79 -10.68 20.92
C PHE A 79 9.25 -9.80 22.05
N GLY A 80 8.68 -8.63 21.72
CA GLY A 80 7.98 -7.77 22.68
C GLY A 80 6.81 -8.49 23.37
N VAL A 81 5.99 -9.25 22.64
CA VAL A 81 4.90 -10.07 23.23
C VAL A 81 5.46 -11.15 24.15
N PHE A 82 6.55 -11.83 23.76
CA PHE A 82 7.21 -12.83 24.62
C PHE A 82 7.69 -12.22 25.94
N LEU A 83 8.30 -11.02 25.92
CA LEU A 83 8.74 -10.34 27.14
C LEU A 83 7.58 -9.89 28.04
N VAL A 84 6.42 -9.51 27.47
CA VAL A 84 5.20 -9.24 28.26
C VAL A 84 4.73 -10.52 28.98
N LEU A 85 4.68 -11.65 28.28
CA LEU A 85 4.28 -12.93 28.87
C LEU A 85 5.27 -13.40 29.94
N LEU A 86 6.57 -13.15 29.74
CA LEU A 86 7.60 -13.43 30.73
C LEU A 86 7.41 -12.58 32.00
N ASP A 87 7.26 -11.25 31.89
CA ASP A 87 7.06 -10.38 33.07
C ASP A 87 5.79 -10.75 33.85
N VAL A 88 4.69 -11.04 33.15
CA VAL A 88 3.45 -11.53 33.79
C VAL A 88 3.68 -12.86 34.51
N THR A 89 4.49 -13.75 33.95
CA THR A 89 4.87 -15.02 34.60
C THR A 89 5.71 -14.78 35.85
N LEU A 90 6.62 -13.81 35.84
CA LEU A 90 7.41 -13.40 37.03
C LEU A 90 6.50 -12.80 38.11
N VAL A 91 5.53 -11.96 37.74
CA VAL A 91 4.54 -11.39 38.67
C VAL A 91 3.64 -12.47 39.27
N LEU A 92 3.19 -13.46 38.48
CA LEU A 92 2.39 -14.58 38.97
C LEU A 92 3.21 -15.52 39.89
N ALA A 93 4.47 -15.81 39.54
CA ALA A 93 5.36 -16.59 40.40
C ALA A 93 5.59 -15.88 41.75
N ASP A 94 5.89 -14.58 41.74
CA ASP A 94 6.04 -13.77 42.94
C ASP A 94 4.74 -13.69 43.77
N LEU A 95 3.56 -13.72 43.14
CA LEU A 95 2.27 -13.78 43.84
C LEU A 95 2.00 -15.15 44.50
N ILE A 96 2.40 -16.26 43.85
CA ILE A 96 2.11 -17.63 44.31
C ILE A 96 3.12 -18.13 45.35
N PHE A 97 4.42 -17.80 45.20
CA PHE A 97 5.48 -18.37 46.04
C PHE A 97 5.82 -17.53 47.30
N THR A 98 5.20 -16.34 47.47
CA THR A 98 5.53 -15.40 48.56
C THR A 98 4.58 -15.52 49.76
N ASP A 99 4.49 -16.72 50.35
CA ASP A 99 3.60 -16.97 51.51
C ASP A 99 4.23 -16.69 52.90
N SER A 100 5.54 -16.37 52.97
CA SER A 100 6.18 -16.07 54.28
C SER A 100 7.53 -15.33 54.26
N LYS A 101 8.18 -15.13 53.10
CA LYS A 101 9.48 -14.45 53.02
C LYS A 101 9.36 -13.07 52.36
N LEU A 102 9.65 -12.02 53.12
CA LEU A 102 9.55 -10.62 52.69
C LEU A 102 10.63 -10.18 51.67
N TYR A 103 11.27 -11.11 50.97
CA TYR A 103 12.47 -10.85 50.17
C TYR A 103 12.41 -11.59 48.83
N ILE A 104 12.14 -10.83 47.76
CA ILE A 104 12.26 -11.29 46.37
C ILE A 104 13.75 -11.55 46.08
N PRO A 105 14.15 -12.73 45.54
CA PRO A 105 15.52 -12.96 45.13
C PRO A 105 15.97 -11.90 44.11
N LEU A 106 17.19 -11.39 44.26
CA LEU A 106 17.74 -10.27 43.46
C LEU A 106 17.63 -10.52 41.94
N GLU A 107 17.73 -11.79 41.53
CA GLU A 107 17.59 -12.28 40.16
C GLU A 107 16.26 -11.88 39.50
N TYR A 108 15.11 -12.10 40.15
CA TYR A 108 13.79 -11.75 39.62
C TYR A 108 13.65 -10.22 39.42
N ARG A 109 14.18 -9.44 40.37
CA ARG A 109 14.18 -7.97 40.30
C ARG A 109 15.01 -7.47 39.12
N SER A 110 16.18 -8.06 38.89
CA SER A 110 17.06 -7.73 37.77
C SER A 110 16.47 -8.11 36.41
N ILE A 111 15.84 -9.28 36.28
CA ILE A 111 15.21 -9.72 35.03
C ILE A 111 14.04 -8.80 34.66
N SER A 112 13.16 -8.48 35.62
CA SER A 112 12.01 -7.60 35.37
C SER A 112 12.45 -6.15 35.06
N LEU A 113 13.50 -5.64 35.73
CA LEU A 113 14.10 -4.34 35.38
C LEU A 113 14.66 -4.35 33.95
N ALA A 114 15.32 -5.43 33.51
CA ALA A 114 15.80 -5.56 32.14
C ALA A 114 14.65 -5.58 31.11
N ILE A 115 13.52 -6.23 31.42
CA ILE A 115 12.31 -6.20 30.57
C ILE A 115 11.75 -4.77 30.47
N ALA A 116 11.62 -4.07 31.60
CA ALA A 116 11.12 -2.69 31.63
C ALA A 116 12.06 -1.71 30.88
N LEU A 117 13.38 -1.89 30.97
CA LEU A 117 14.36 -1.10 30.22
C LEU A 117 14.32 -1.40 28.72
N PHE A 118 14.13 -2.65 28.29
CA PHE A 118 13.89 -2.98 26.89
C PHE A 118 12.65 -2.26 26.35
N PHE A 119 11.57 -2.23 27.13
CA PHE A 119 10.33 -1.57 26.75
C PHE A 119 10.41 -0.04 26.73
N LEU A 120 11.19 0.57 27.62
CA LEU A 120 11.54 1.98 27.55
C LEU A 120 12.33 2.28 26.27
N MET A 121 13.30 1.42 25.93
CA MET A 121 14.12 1.56 24.72
C MET A 121 13.27 1.47 23.45
N ASP A 122 12.32 0.53 23.35
CA ASP A 122 11.35 0.45 22.24
C ASP A 122 10.58 1.77 22.05
N VAL A 123 10.03 2.36 23.12
CA VAL A 123 9.33 3.66 23.05
C VAL A 123 10.27 4.77 22.60
N LEU A 124 11.50 4.83 23.13
CA LEU A 124 12.47 5.85 22.74
C LEU A 124 12.86 5.75 21.26
N LEU A 125 13.00 4.54 20.72
CA LEU A 125 13.24 4.33 19.28
C LEU A 125 12.03 4.78 18.43
N ARG A 126 10.78 4.50 18.86
CA ARG A 126 9.57 4.97 18.17
C ARG A 126 9.48 6.50 18.17
N VAL A 127 9.70 7.13 19.32
CA VAL A 127 9.74 8.59 19.48
C VAL A 127 10.83 9.23 18.60
N PHE A 128 11.98 8.57 18.45
CA PHE A 128 13.07 9.01 17.57
C PHE A 128 12.73 8.91 16.07
N VAL A 129 12.03 7.84 15.68
CA VAL A 129 11.63 7.58 14.28
C VAL A 129 10.43 8.43 13.84
N GLU A 130 9.37 8.47 14.63
CA GLU A 130 8.13 9.21 14.31
C GLU A 130 8.25 10.71 14.63
N GLY A 131 9.13 11.08 15.55
CA GLY A 131 9.31 12.44 16.04
C GLY A 131 8.35 12.77 17.19
N ARG A 132 8.87 13.49 18.21
CA ARG A 132 8.17 13.75 19.49
C ARG A 132 6.73 14.27 19.32
N GLN A 133 6.53 15.30 18.50
CA GLN A 133 5.21 15.92 18.32
C GLN A 133 4.20 14.97 17.66
N GLN A 134 4.64 14.18 16.68
CA GLN A 134 3.76 13.25 15.97
C GLN A 134 3.43 12.04 16.83
N TYR A 135 4.42 11.45 17.51
CA TYR A 135 4.24 10.28 18.36
C TYR A 135 3.25 10.56 19.51
N PHE A 136 3.41 11.68 20.21
CA PHE A 136 2.52 12.11 21.30
C PHE A 136 1.24 12.83 20.82
N SER A 137 0.91 12.77 19.52
CA SER A 137 -0.43 13.18 19.04
C SER A 137 -1.47 12.05 19.09
N ASP A 138 -1.03 10.78 19.11
CA ASP A 138 -1.92 9.63 19.24
C ASP A 138 -2.12 9.26 20.72
N LEU A 139 -3.39 9.26 21.15
CA LEU A 139 -3.81 8.84 22.49
C LEU A 139 -3.32 7.44 22.85
N PHE A 140 -3.25 6.51 21.90
CA PHE A 140 -2.78 5.15 22.15
C PHE A 140 -1.27 5.09 22.40
N ASN A 141 -0.47 5.93 21.72
CA ASN A 141 0.97 6.03 21.95
C ASN A 141 1.29 6.71 23.29
N ILE A 142 0.51 7.73 23.67
CA ILE A 142 0.58 8.34 25.02
C ILE A 142 0.29 7.27 26.09
N LEU A 143 -0.78 6.48 25.91
CA LEU A 143 -1.18 5.45 26.86
C LEU A 143 -0.14 4.34 26.98
N ASP A 144 0.38 3.80 25.86
CA ASP A 144 1.44 2.78 25.86
C ASP A 144 2.70 3.29 26.59
N THR A 145 3.11 4.54 26.32
CA THR A 145 4.23 5.19 27.02
C THR A 145 3.98 5.30 28.52
N ALA A 146 2.79 5.72 28.94
CA ALA A 146 2.44 5.83 30.36
C ALA A 146 2.47 4.46 31.07
N ILE A 147 1.98 3.41 30.40
CA ILE A 147 1.97 2.02 30.90
C ILE A 147 3.39 1.47 31.10
N ILE A 148 4.38 1.98 30.36
CA ILE A 148 5.78 1.54 30.47
C ILE A 148 6.55 2.39 31.49
N VAL A 149 6.40 3.72 31.41
CA VAL A 149 7.17 4.66 32.22
C VAL A 149 6.70 4.70 33.67
N ILE A 150 5.38 4.62 33.94
CA ILE A 150 4.86 4.71 35.31
C ILE A 150 5.34 3.52 36.18
N PRO A 151 5.18 2.24 35.79
CA PRO A 151 5.69 1.13 36.59
C PRO A 151 7.21 1.16 36.75
N LEU A 152 7.96 1.50 35.69
CA LEU A 152 9.42 1.63 35.75
C LEU A 152 9.86 2.71 36.76
N LEU A 153 9.19 3.86 36.80
CA LEU A 153 9.47 4.90 37.80
C LEU A 153 9.16 4.42 39.22
N VAL A 154 8.04 3.70 39.43
CA VAL A 154 7.72 3.13 40.75
C VAL A 154 8.75 2.08 41.17
N ASP A 155 9.22 1.24 40.26
CA ASP A 155 10.26 0.24 40.52
C ASP A 155 11.60 0.89 40.88
N VAL A 156 12.01 1.92 40.12
CA VAL A 156 13.21 2.72 40.40
C VAL A 156 13.09 3.40 41.77
N ILE A 157 11.95 4.04 42.07
CA ILE A 157 11.69 4.64 43.39
C ILE A 157 11.80 3.59 44.49
N TYR A 158 11.22 2.39 44.32
CA TYR A 158 11.30 1.32 45.31
C TYR A 158 12.74 0.83 45.54
N ILE A 159 13.56 0.77 44.48
CA ILE A 159 14.99 0.40 44.57
C ILE A 159 15.82 1.48 45.29
N PHE A 160 15.62 2.76 44.96
CA PHE A 160 16.43 3.86 45.53
C PHE A 160 15.97 4.29 46.94
N PHE A 161 14.67 4.21 47.25
CA PHE A 161 14.10 4.57 48.56
C PHE A 161 13.98 3.38 49.54
N ASP A 162 14.65 2.25 49.25
CA ASP A 162 14.79 1.08 50.16
C ASP A 162 15.52 1.44 51.49
N ILE A 163 15.99 2.69 51.62
CA ILE A 163 16.58 3.25 52.84
C ILE A 163 15.48 3.73 53.81
N LYS A 164 15.07 2.80 54.69
CA LYS A 164 14.31 3.01 55.95
C LYS A 164 12.87 3.55 55.88
N LEU A 165 12.48 4.40 54.92
CA LEU A 165 11.20 5.12 55.01
C LEU A 165 9.96 4.27 54.64
N LEU A 166 10.05 3.45 53.60
CA LEU A 166 8.91 2.67 53.07
C LEU A 166 8.64 1.34 53.80
N ARG A 167 9.56 0.89 54.66
CA ARG A 167 9.52 -0.43 55.31
C ARG A 167 8.28 -0.65 56.20
N ASN A 168 7.62 0.42 56.63
CA ASN A 168 6.44 0.37 57.51
C ASN A 168 5.10 0.32 56.76
N ILE A 169 5.07 0.31 55.42
CA ILE A 169 3.80 0.26 54.65
C ILE A 169 3.76 -0.92 53.65
N PRO A 170 3.73 -2.17 54.14
CA PRO A 170 3.70 -3.36 53.28
C PRO A 170 2.42 -3.51 52.43
N ARG A 171 1.37 -2.72 52.67
CA ARG A 171 0.09 -2.82 51.94
C ARG A 171 0.19 -2.42 50.46
N TRP A 172 1.07 -1.48 50.10
CA TRP A 172 1.16 -0.97 48.72
C TRP A 172 1.98 -1.85 47.79
N THR A 173 2.83 -2.75 48.29
CA THR A 173 3.66 -3.61 47.43
C THR A 173 2.82 -4.52 46.54
N HIS A 174 1.77 -5.14 47.09
CA HIS A 174 0.83 -5.97 46.32
C HIS A 174 0.05 -5.15 45.28
N LEU A 175 -0.37 -3.93 45.63
CA LEU A 175 -1.06 -3.04 44.68
C LEU A 175 -0.14 -2.60 43.54
N VAL A 176 1.12 -2.25 43.84
CA VAL A 176 2.15 -1.92 42.84
C VAL A 176 2.47 -3.12 41.93
N ARG A 177 2.56 -4.34 42.48
CA ARG A 177 2.72 -5.57 41.68
C ARG A 177 1.55 -5.77 40.72
N LEU A 178 0.31 -5.55 41.18
CA LEU A 178 -0.88 -5.66 40.33
C LEU A 178 -0.95 -4.58 39.24
N LEU A 179 -0.41 -3.38 39.46
CA LEU A 179 -0.29 -2.34 38.41
C LEU A 179 0.56 -2.82 37.22
N ARG A 180 1.50 -3.74 37.41
CA ARG A 180 2.28 -4.30 36.29
C ARG A 180 1.44 -5.11 35.31
N LEU A 181 0.32 -5.70 35.74
CA LEU A 181 -0.59 -6.42 34.83
C LEU A 181 -1.22 -5.50 33.77
N ILE A 182 -1.17 -4.18 33.96
CA ILE A 182 -1.56 -3.19 32.93
C ILE A 182 -0.69 -3.32 31.68
N ILE A 183 0.54 -3.88 31.77
CA ILE A 183 1.40 -4.15 30.62
C ILE A 183 0.79 -5.14 29.62
N LEU A 184 -0.22 -5.94 30.01
CA LEU A 184 -1.01 -6.76 29.09
C LEU A 184 -1.78 -5.93 28.04
N ILE A 185 -2.10 -4.65 28.34
CA ILE A 185 -2.70 -3.73 27.37
C ILE A 185 -1.77 -3.49 26.18
N ARG A 186 -0.44 -3.61 26.36
CA ARG A 186 0.54 -3.57 25.24
C ARG A 186 0.26 -4.63 24.18
N ILE A 187 -0.23 -5.81 24.57
CA ILE A 187 -0.60 -6.87 23.61
C ILE A 187 -1.75 -6.36 22.71
N PHE A 188 -2.74 -5.67 23.30
CA PHE A 188 -3.82 -5.05 22.54
C PHE A 188 -3.31 -3.92 21.63
N HIS A 189 -2.39 -3.07 22.11
CA HIS A 189 -1.76 -2.02 21.30
C HIS A 189 -0.99 -2.59 20.10
N LEU A 190 -0.17 -3.62 20.31
CA LEU A 190 0.57 -4.31 19.23
C LEU A 190 -0.37 -4.97 18.21
N LEU A 191 -1.47 -5.57 18.66
CA LEU A 191 -2.51 -6.11 17.76
C LEU A 191 -3.23 -5.00 16.97
N HIS A 192 -3.45 -3.83 17.58
CA HIS A 192 -4.00 -2.66 16.89
C HIS A 192 -3.03 -2.11 15.84
N GLN A 193 -1.74 -1.95 16.18
CA GLN A 193 -0.70 -1.51 15.25
C GLN A 193 -0.58 -2.45 14.03
N LYS A 194 -0.62 -3.77 14.23
CA LYS A 194 -0.67 -4.75 13.13
C LYS A 194 -1.85 -4.49 12.18
N ARG A 195 -3.06 -4.27 12.73
CA ARG A 195 -4.27 -3.97 11.92
C ARG A 195 -4.15 -2.66 11.14
N GLN A 196 -3.47 -1.64 11.68
CA GLN A 196 -3.21 -0.39 10.96
C GLN A 196 -2.20 -0.61 9.83
N LEU A 197 -1.11 -1.34 10.08
CA LEU A 197 -0.11 -1.67 9.05
C LEU A 197 -0.73 -2.44 7.86
N GLU A 198 -1.61 -3.41 8.12
CA GLU A 198 -2.35 -4.11 7.06
C GLU A 198 -3.24 -3.17 6.22
N LYS A 199 -3.84 -2.14 6.82
CA LYS A 199 -4.62 -1.13 6.07
C LYS A 199 -3.72 -0.25 5.21
N LEU A 200 -2.57 0.19 5.75
CA LEU A 200 -1.59 0.99 5.02
C LEU A 200 -1.01 0.22 3.83
N MET A 201 -0.60 -1.04 4.04
CA MET A 201 -0.05 -1.89 2.98
C MET A 201 -1.07 -2.18 1.87
N ARG A 202 -2.35 -2.39 2.23
CA ARG A 202 -3.45 -2.49 1.26
C ARG A 202 -3.68 -1.20 0.46
N ARG A 203 -3.45 -0.02 1.05
CA ARG A 203 -3.54 1.27 0.33
C ARG A 203 -2.34 1.48 -0.61
N LEU A 204 -1.13 1.18 -0.15
CA LEU A 204 0.09 1.28 -0.97
C LEU A 204 0.01 0.42 -2.24
N VAL A 205 -0.40 -0.85 -2.13
CA VAL A 205 -0.57 -1.74 -3.30
C VAL A 205 -1.81 -1.41 -4.17
N SER A 206 -2.72 -0.58 -3.65
CA SER A 206 -3.87 -0.07 -4.40
C SER A 206 -3.50 1.12 -5.29
N GLU A 207 -2.43 1.86 -4.97
CA GLU A 207 -2.01 3.09 -5.63
C GLU A 207 -3.20 4.03 -5.93
N ASN A 208 -3.29 4.57 -7.16
CA ASN A 208 -4.31 5.51 -7.62
C ASN A 208 -5.66 4.85 -8.01
N LYS A 209 -5.92 3.60 -7.62
CA LYS A 209 -7.22 2.95 -7.90
C LYS A 209 -8.31 3.53 -7.01
N ARG A 210 -9.53 3.62 -7.55
CA ARG A 210 -10.72 3.94 -6.75
C ARG A 210 -11.01 2.77 -5.80
N ARG A 211 -11.09 3.07 -4.51
CA ARG A 211 -11.23 2.09 -3.42
C ARG A 211 -12.56 2.30 -2.71
N TYR A 212 -13.27 1.23 -2.35
CA TYR A 212 -14.52 1.31 -1.61
C TYR A 212 -14.23 1.38 -0.10
N THR A 213 -14.55 2.52 0.52
CA THR A 213 -14.23 2.84 1.92
C THR A 213 -15.46 3.13 2.79
N ARG A 214 -16.66 2.69 2.37
CA ARG A 214 -17.96 2.98 3.02
C ARG A 214 -18.47 1.79 3.82
N ASP A 215 -19.47 2.01 4.68
CA ASP A 215 -20.23 0.98 5.42
C ASP A 215 -19.41 -0.04 6.24
N GLY A 216 -18.20 0.36 6.67
CA GLY A 216 -17.27 -0.51 7.39
C GLY A 216 -16.52 -1.51 6.50
N PHE A 217 -16.29 -1.17 5.23
CA PHE A 217 -15.45 -1.91 4.28
C PHE A 217 -14.31 -1.01 3.78
N ASP A 218 -13.14 -1.60 3.49
CA ASP A 218 -11.97 -0.92 2.90
C ASP A 218 -11.36 -1.86 1.83
N LEU A 219 -11.91 -1.86 0.61
CA LEU A 219 -11.65 -2.84 -0.46
C LEU A 219 -11.23 -2.19 -1.80
N ASP A 220 -10.25 -2.76 -2.50
CA ASP A 220 -9.91 -2.43 -3.91
C ASP A 220 -11.03 -2.97 -4.82
N LEU A 221 -12.11 -2.19 -4.89
CA LEU A 221 -13.41 -2.49 -5.46
C LEU A 221 -14.05 -1.17 -5.91
N THR A 222 -14.64 -1.16 -7.10
CA THR A 222 -15.31 0.00 -7.71
C THR A 222 -16.58 -0.44 -8.42
N TYR A 223 -17.68 0.27 -8.18
CA TYR A 223 -18.87 0.20 -9.04
C TYR A 223 -18.57 0.99 -10.32
N ILE A 224 -18.57 0.29 -11.46
CA ILE A 224 -18.52 0.89 -12.81
C ILE A 224 -19.92 1.39 -13.18
N THR A 225 -20.94 0.60 -12.83
CA THR A 225 -22.36 0.98 -12.76
C THR A 225 -22.94 0.40 -11.48
N GLU A 226 -24.19 0.72 -11.15
CA GLU A 226 -24.87 0.17 -9.97
C GLU A 226 -24.89 -1.37 -9.93
N ARG A 227 -24.88 -2.01 -11.11
CA ARG A 227 -24.94 -3.48 -11.26
C ARG A 227 -23.64 -4.13 -11.79
N ILE A 228 -22.58 -3.35 -12.03
CA ILE A 228 -21.30 -3.87 -12.52
C ILE A 228 -20.17 -3.39 -11.60
N ILE A 229 -19.54 -4.35 -10.91
CA ILE A 229 -18.42 -4.13 -10.01
C ILE A 229 -17.13 -4.63 -10.69
N ALA A 230 -16.09 -3.80 -10.65
CA ALA A 230 -14.71 -4.20 -10.91
C ALA A 230 -13.91 -4.21 -9.60
N MET A 231 -13.16 -5.28 -9.32
CA MET A 231 -12.37 -5.39 -8.09
C MET A 231 -11.02 -6.08 -8.32
N SER A 232 -10.12 -5.98 -7.34
CA SER A 232 -8.89 -6.78 -7.33
C SER A 232 -9.14 -8.21 -6.84
N PHE A 233 -8.27 -9.13 -7.27
CA PHE A 233 -8.28 -10.54 -6.88
C PHE A 233 -8.53 -10.76 -5.37
N PRO A 234 -9.61 -11.47 -4.98
CA PRO A 234 -9.89 -11.81 -3.58
C PRO A 234 -8.94 -12.92 -3.12
N SER A 235 -8.28 -12.69 -1.98
CA SER A 235 -7.11 -13.45 -1.56
C SER A 235 -7.22 -14.01 -0.15
N SER A 236 -6.54 -15.14 0.09
CA SER A 236 -6.46 -15.83 1.37
C SER A 236 -5.01 -15.92 1.87
N GLY A 237 -4.83 -16.35 3.12
CA GLY A 237 -3.52 -16.54 3.74
C GLY A 237 -2.69 -15.25 3.75
N ARG A 238 -1.37 -15.36 3.51
CA ARG A 238 -0.43 -14.21 3.56
C ARG A 238 -0.71 -13.11 2.54
N GLN A 239 -1.49 -13.36 1.47
CA GLN A 239 -1.76 -12.35 0.44
C GLN A 239 -2.85 -11.33 0.87
N SER A 240 -3.75 -11.70 1.78
CA SER A 240 -4.80 -10.80 2.30
C SER A 240 -4.27 -9.62 3.13
N PHE A 241 -2.99 -9.68 3.53
CA PHE A 241 -2.26 -8.60 4.17
C PHE A 241 -2.12 -7.35 3.29
N TYR A 242 -2.09 -7.53 1.95
CA TYR A 242 -1.89 -6.43 0.98
C TYR A 242 -2.87 -6.45 -0.21
N ARG A 243 -3.67 -7.51 -0.39
CA ARG A 243 -4.81 -7.58 -1.33
C ARG A 243 -6.14 -7.62 -0.57
N ASN A 244 -7.25 -7.66 -1.29
CA ASN A 244 -8.58 -7.84 -0.69
C ASN A 244 -8.65 -9.21 0.03
N PRO A 245 -9.00 -9.28 1.33
CA PRO A 245 -9.32 -10.55 1.99
C PRO A 245 -10.59 -11.15 1.37
N ILE A 246 -10.55 -12.43 1.01
CA ILE A 246 -11.71 -13.10 0.39
C ILE A 246 -12.95 -13.05 1.29
N GLU A 247 -12.80 -13.26 2.61
CA GLU A 247 -13.85 -13.17 3.62
C GLU A 247 -14.53 -11.79 3.64
N GLU A 248 -13.76 -10.70 3.51
CA GLU A 248 -14.29 -9.34 3.47
C GLU A 248 -15.06 -9.05 2.17
N VAL A 249 -14.62 -9.62 1.05
CA VAL A 249 -15.35 -9.52 -0.24
C VAL A 249 -16.65 -10.33 -0.19
N VAL A 250 -16.64 -11.52 0.42
CA VAL A 250 -17.85 -12.31 0.66
C VAL A 250 -18.81 -11.55 1.59
N ARG A 251 -18.31 -11.04 2.73
CA ARG A 251 -19.09 -10.22 3.68
C ARG A 251 -19.69 -8.99 3.00
N PHE A 252 -18.97 -8.37 2.07
CA PHE A 252 -19.46 -7.24 1.29
C PHE A 252 -20.60 -7.64 0.34
N LEU A 253 -20.37 -8.65 -0.50
CA LEU A 253 -21.35 -9.10 -1.49
C LEU A 253 -22.61 -9.71 -0.84
N ASP A 254 -22.47 -10.52 0.21
CA ASP A 254 -23.59 -11.10 0.95
C ASP A 254 -24.38 -10.05 1.77
N LYS A 255 -23.75 -8.94 2.19
CA LYS A 255 -24.44 -7.83 2.87
C LYS A 255 -25.13 -6.87 1.91
N LYS A 256 -24.57 -6.63 0.71
CA LYS A 256 -25.07 -5.63 -0.25
C LYS A 256 -25.95 -6.20 -1.35
N HIS A 257 -25.71 -7.43 -1.77
CA HIS A 257 -26.29 -8.06 -2.97
C HIS A 257 -26.71 -9.51 -2.68
N ARG A 258 -27.26 -9.77 -1.49
CA ARG A 258 -27.55 -11.14 -1.00
C ARG A 258 -28.30 -11.96 -2.05
N ASN A 259 -27.69 -13.05 -2.51
CA ASN A 259 -28.18 -13.94 -3.60
C ASN A 259 -28.23 -13.36 -5.02
N HIS A 260 -28.08 -12.05 -5.19
CA HIS A 260 -28.14 -11.34 -6.46
C HIS A 260 -26.75 -10.98 -7.02
N TYR A 261 -25.69 -11.78 -6.76
CA TYR A 261 -24.37 -11.58 -7.37
C TYR A 261 -23.78 -12.84 -8.01
N ARG A 262 -23.02 -12.63 -9.09
CA ARG A 262 -22.12 -13.62 -9.70
C ARG A 262 -20.72 -13.04 -9.83
N VAL A 263 -19.71 -13.79 -9.40
CA VAL A 263 -18.30 -13.37 -9.44
C VAL A 263 -17.63 -13.94 -10.69
N TYR A 264 -16.86 -13.14 -11.41
CA TYR A 264 -16.08 -13.58 -12.57
C TYR A 264 -14.59 -13.44 -12.29
N ASN A 265 -13.90 -14.58 -12.23
CA ASN A 265 -12.45 -14.65 -12.12
C ASN A 265 -11.83 -14.73 -13.53
N LEU A 266 -11.13 -13.68 -13.94
CA LEU A 266 -10.46 -13.61 -15.24
C LEU A 266 -9.01 -14.13 -15.21
N CYS A 267 -8.48 -14.55 -14.05
CA CYS A 267 -7.12 -15.08 -13.94
C CYS A 267 -7.05 -16.55 -14.40
N SER A 268 -6.15 -16.86 -15.34
CA SER A 268 -5.70 -18.24 -15.59
C SER A 268 -4.84 -18.75 -14.44
N GLU A 269 -3.93 -17.91 -13.93
CA GLU A 269 -2.83 -18.25 -13.04
C GLU A 269 -3.21 -18.33 -11.55
N ARG A 270 -4.45 -17.95 -11.20
CA ARG A 270 -4.95 -17.93 -9.81
C ARG A 270 -6.41 -18.37 -9.71
N ALA A 271 -6.69 -19.14 -8.67
CA ALA A 271 -8.01 -19.60 -8.30
C ALA A 271 -8.20 -19.60 -6.78
N TYR A 272 -9.44 -19.77 -6.34
CA TYR A 272 -9.88 -19.97 -4.97
C TYR A 272 -11.08 -20.94 -5.00
N ASP A 273 -11.43 -21.57 -3.88
CA ASP A 273 -12.59 -22.47 -3.81
C ASP A 273 -13.89 -21.67 -4.08
N PRO A 274 -14.70 -22.01 -5.11
CA PRO A 274 -15.96 -21.34 -5.40
C PRO A 274 -16.99 -21.34 -4.27
N LYS A 275 -16.86 -22.25 -3.29
CA LYS A 275 -17.76 -22.33 -2.12
C LYS A 275 -17.80 -21.03 -1.30
N HIS A 276 -16.71 -20.26 -1.27
CA HIS A 276 -16.68 -18.94 -0.61
C HIS A 276 -17.77 -18.00 -1.12
N PHE A 277 -18.17 -18.12 -2.39
CA PHE A 277 -19.18 -17.31 -3.06
C PHE A 277 -20.44 -18.11 -3.39
N HIS A 278 -20.76 -19.11 -2.58
CA HIS A 278 -21.94 -19.99 -2.75
C HIS A 278 -21.98 -20.68 -4.13
N ASN A 279 -20.80 -21.00 -4.68
CA ASN A 279 -20.60 -21.53 -6.04
C ASN A 279 -21.04 -20.59 -7.20
N ARG A 280 -21.36 -19.32 -6.93
CA ARG A 280 -21.71 -18.31 -7.94
C ARG A 280 -20.47 -17.69 -8.61
N VAL A 281 -19.56 -18.54 -9.13
CA VAL A 281 -18.27 -18.12 -9.71
C VAL A 281 -18.11 -18.61 -11.15
N GLY A 282 -18.07 -17.69 -12.11
CA GLY A 282 -17.60 -17.95 -13.47
C GLY A 282 -16.07 -17.79 -13.59
N ARG A 283 -15.45 -18.50 -14.53
CA ARG A 283 -14.00 -18.38 -14.82
C ARG A 283 -13.75 -18.22 -16.31
N ILE A 284 -12.84 -17.30 -16.65
CA ILE A 284 -12.29 -17.14 -18.00
C ILE A 284 -10.77 -17.15 -17.85
N MET A 285 -10.09 -17.99 -18.62
CA MET A 285 -8.66 -18.25 -18.43
C MET A 285 -7.83 -17.28 -19.26
N ILE A 286 -7.81 -16.00 -18.85
CA ILE A 286 -6.99 -14.97 -19.47
C ILE A 286 -5.60 -15.00 -18.81
N ASP A 287 -4.57 -15.15 -19.63
CA ASP A 287 -3.19 -15.09 -19.16
C ASP A 287 -2.79 -13.66 -18.80
N ASP A 288 -1.99 -13.49 -17.75
CA ASP A 288 -1.59 -12.17 -17.27
C ASP A 288 -0.92 -11.35 -18.40
N HIS A 289 -1.30 -10.08 -18.54
CA HIS A 289 -0.90 -9.17 -19.62
C HIS A 289 -1.30 -9.60 -21.06
N ASN A 290 -2.08 -10.67 -21.22
CA ASN A 290 -2.67 -11.08 -22.50
C ASN A 290 -4.14 -10.63 -22.58
N VAL A 291 -4.85 -11.13 -23.58
CA VAL A 291 -6.21 -10.75 -23.96
C VAL A 291 -7.05 -12.01 -24.10
N PRO A 292 -8.37 -11.97 -23.81
CA PRO A 292 -9.24 -13.10 -24.09
C PRO A 292 -9.37 -13.28 -25.60
N THR A 293 -9.63 -14.52 -26.04
CA THR A 293 -10.06 -14.76 -27.43
C THR A 293 -11.37 -14.04 -27.73
N LEU A 294 -11.62 -13.77 -29.00
CA LEU A 294 -12.86 -13.14 -29.45
C LEU A 294 -14.09 -13.99 -29.05
N HIS A 295 -13.94 -15.32 -29.14
CA HIS A 295 -14.93 -16.30 -28.69
C HIS A 295 -15.19 -16.24 -27.18
N GLU A 296 -14.15 -16.28 -26.34
CA GLU A 296 -14.29 -16.15 -24.87
C GLU A 296 -14.98 -14.84 -24.49
N MET A 297 -14.69 -13.74 -25.18
CA MET A 297 -15.27 -12.42 -24.91
C MET A 297 -16.77 -12.33 -25.27
N VAL A 298 -17.18 -12.94 -26.38
CA VAL A 298 -18.60 -13.05 -26.76
C VAL A 298 -19.35 -13.99 -25.80
N ALA A 299 -18.79 -15.17 -25.52
CA ALA A 299 -19.38 -16.13 -24.59
C ALA A 299 -19.57 -15.55 -23.19
N PHE A 300 -18.55 -14.86 -22.67
CA PHE A 300 -18.63 -14.12 -21.40
C PHE A 300 -19.76 -13.11 -21.38
N THR A 301 -19.87 -12.29 -22.43
CA THR A 301 -20.88 -11.23 -22.46
C THR A 301 -22.28 -11.82 -22.57
N LYS A 302 -22.45 -12.94 -23.27
CA LYS A 302 -23.70 -13.70 -23.29
C LYS A 302 -24.06 -14.23 -21.90
N GLU A 303 -23.14 -14.90 -21.20
CA GLU A 303 -23.35 -15.42 -19.84
C GLU A 303 -23.71 -14.29 -18.84
N VAL A 304 -23.01 -13.15 -18.93
CA VAL A 304 -23.32 -11.95 -18.13
C VAL A 304 -24.71 -11.42 -18.45
N ASN A 305 -25.07 -11.26 -19.73
CA ASN A 305 -26.39 -10.77 -20.13
C ASN A 305 -27.51 -11.72 -19.67
N GLU A 306 -27.33 -13.03 -19.80
CA GLU A 306 -28.28 -14.04 -19.32
C GLU A 306 -28.47 -13.97 -17.80
N TRP A 307 -27.39 -13.86 -17.02
CA TRP A 307 -27.46 -13.65 -15.57
C TRP A 307 -28.16 -12.33 -15.20
N MET A 308 -27.82 -11.24 -15.89
CA MET A 308 -28.36 -9.91 -15.61
C MET A 308 -29.82 -9.73 -16.06
N ALA A 309 -30.31 -10.61 -16.94
CA ALA A 309 -31.71 -10.64 -17.39
C ALA A 309 -32.63 -11.48 -16.47
N GLN A 310 -32.08 -12.36 -15.62
CA GLN A 310 -32.86 -13.17 -14.69
C GLN A 310 -33.51 -12.36 -13.57
N ASP A 311 -32.87 -11.26 -13.16
CA ASP A 311 -33.38 -10.36 -12.12
C ASP A 311 -32.87 -8.92 -12.37
N LEU A 312 -33.64 -7.91 -11.97
CA LEU A 312 -33.22 -6.51 -12.01
C LEU A 312 -32.22 -6.16 -10.90
N GLU A 313 -32.23 -6.89 -9.78
CA GLU A 313 -31.25 -6.73 -8.70
C GLU A 313 -29.93 -7.45 -8.98
N ASN A 314 -29.87 -8.37 -9.95
CA ASN A 314 -28.65 -9.14 -10.23
C ASN A 314 -27.48 -8.22 -10.63
N ILE A 315 -26.32 -8.42 -9.99
CA ILE A 315 -25.06 -7.72 -10.27
C ILE A 315 -23.97 -8.71 -10.68
N VAL A 316 -22.92 -8.20 -11.33
CA VAL A 316 -21.68 -8.95 -11.60
C VAL A 316 -20.47 -8.31 -10.93
N ALA A 317 -19.61 -9.12 -10.33
CA ALA A 317 -18.36 -8.70 -9.72
C ALA A 317 -17.17 -9.33 -10.46
N ILE A 318 -16.49 -8.53 -11.28
CA ILE A 318 -15.43 -8.98 -12.19
C ILE A 318 -14.07 -8.63 -11.59
N HIS A 319 -13.12 -9.57 -11.61
CA HIS A 319 -11.77 -9.32 -11.12
C HIS A 319 -10.66 -9.99 -11.94
N CYS A 320 -9.46 -9.46 -11.77
CA CYS A 320 -8.22 -9.99 -12.31
C CYS A 320 -7.04 -9.63 -11.38
N LYS A 321 -5.83 -10.06 -11.74
CA LYS A 321 -4.60 -9.77 -10.97
C LYS A 321 -4.17 -8.29 -11.06
N GLY A 322 -4.38 -7.63 -12.20
CA GLY A 322 -4.09 -6.22 -12.43
C GLY A 322 -4.90 -5.66 -13.62
N GLY A 323 -5.88 -4.81 -13.35
CA GLY A 323 -6.81 -4.32 -14.38
C GLY A 323 -6.23 -3.22 -15.25
N LYS A 324 -5.92 -3.54 -16.52
CA LYS A 324 -5.73 -2.59 -17.64
C LYS A 324 -5.71 -3.33 -18.99
N ASN A 325 -6.88 -3.53 -19.60
CA ASN A 325 -7.00 -4.28 -20.87
C ASN A 325 -7.21 -3.33 -22.06
N ARG A 326 -6.39 -3.50 -23.10
CA ARG A 326 -6.36 -2.67 -24.32
C ARG A 326 -7.35 -3.14 -25.41
N TYR A 327 -8.17 -4.15 -25.12
CA TYR A 327 -9.04 -4.83 -26.10
C TYR A 327 -10.43 -4.20 -26.31
N VAL A 328 -10.72 -3.09 -25.61
CA VAL A 328 -12.03 -2.41 -25.65
C VAL A 328 -12.43 -1.99 -27.07
N GLY A 329 -11.47 -1.61 -27.91
CA GLY A 329 -11.74 -1.24 -29.31
C GLY A 329 -12.29 -2.39 -30.16
N TYR A 330 -11.71 -3.58 -30.08
CA TYR A 330 -12.20 -4.77 -30.79
C TYR A 330 -13.57 -5.23 -30.26
N PHE A 331 -13.77 -5.17 -28.94
CA PHE A 331 -15.08 -5.45 -28.33
C PHE A 331 -16.18 -4.51 -28.84
N ALA A 332 -15.88 -3.21 -28.97
CA ALA A 332 -16.81 -2.24 -29.55
C ALA A 332 -17.17 -2.58 -31.01
N HIS A 333 -16.23 -3.06 -31.82
CA HIS A 333 -16.52 -3.49 -33.19
C HIS A 333 -17.45 -4.72 -33.22
N VAL A 334 -17.21 -5.74 -32.39
CA VAL A 334 -18.11 -6.91 -32.26
C VAL A 334 -19.52 -6.50 -31.85
N LYS A 335 -19.64 -5.62 -30.85
CA LYS A 335 -20.92 -5.10 -30.37
C LYS A 335 -21.67 -4.32 -31.46
N HIS A 336 -21.01 -3.36 -32.10
CA HIS A 336 -21.67 -2.36 -32.94
C HIS A 336 -21.78 -2.75 -34.43
N LEU A 337 -20.80 -3.49 -34.97
CA LEU A 337 -20.78 -3.86 -36.40
C LEU A 337 -21.25 -5.30 -36.66
N TYR A 338 -20.99 -6.22 -35.72
CA TYR A 338 -21.35 -7.64 -35.86
C TYR A 338 -22.56 -8.04 -35.00
N ASN A 339 -23.18 -7.07 -34.31
CA ASN A 339 -24.34 -7.26 -33.43
C ASN A 339 -24.15 -8.44 -32.46
N TRP A 340 -23.02 -8.44 -31.74
CA TRP A 340 -22.59 -9.49 -30.79
C TRP A 340 -22.20 -10.84 -31.39
N ASN A 341 -22.32 -11.04 -32.71
CA ASN A 341 -21.86 -12.25 -33.37
C ASN A 341 -20.34 -12.20 -33.63
N LEU A 342 -19.72 -13.37 -33.76
CA LEU A 342 -18.35 -13.44 -34.22
C LEU A 342 -18.26 -13.03 -35.71
N PRO A 343 -17.23 -12.27 -36.12
CA PRO A 343 -16.96 -12.01 -37.52
C PRO A 343 -16.68 -13.35 -38.26
N PRO A 344 -16.98 -13.43 -39.57
CA PRO A 344 -16.69 -14.63 -40.34
C PRO A 344 -15.18 -14.93 -40.32
N ARG A 345 -14.82 -16.19 -39.99
CA ARG A 345 -13.41 -16.64 -39.96
C ARG A 345 -12.74 -16.35 -41.30
N ARG A 346 -11.55 -15.75 -41.25
CA ARG A 346 -10.67 -15.54 -42.40
C ARG A 346 -9.39 -16.34 -42.19
N ILE A 347 -8.91 -16.96 -43.26
CA ILE A 347 -7.62 -17.65 -43.29
C ILE A 347 -6.64 -16.73 -44.02
N LEU A 348 -5.53 -16.39 -43.36
CA LEU A 348 -4.51 -15.47 -43.85
C LEU A 348 -3.12 -16.08 -43.68
N PHE A 349 -2.14 -15.53 -44.40
CA PHE A 349 -0.73 -15.94 -44.33
C PHE A 349 0.12 -14.70 -44.08
N ILE A 350 1.03 -14.76 -43.10
CA ILE A 350 2.05 -13.73 -42.95
C ILE A 350 3.08 -13.95 -44.06
N LYS A 351 3.23 -12.96 -44.95
CA LYS A 351 4.27 -12.94 -45.98
C LYS A 351 5.50 -12.14 -45.55
N ARG A 352 5.27 -11.02 -44.86
CA ARG A 352 6.31 -10.08 -44.42
C ARG A 352 5.88 -9.41 -43.12
N LEU A 353 6.82 -9.25 -42.19
CA LEU A 353 6.70 -8.33 -41.06
C LEU A 353 7.70 -7.19 -41.27
N ILE A 354 7.30 -5.97 -40.92
CA ILE A 354 8.15 -4.78 -41.03
C ILE A 354 8.23 -4.14 -39.64
N ILE A 355 9.44 -4.00 -39.11
CA ILE A 355 9.73 -3.29 -37.87
C ILE A 355 10.42 -1.98 -38.27
N TYR A 356 9.97 -0.86 -37.72
CA TYR A 356 10.55 0.46 -37.95
C TYR A 356 11.34 0.88 -36.70
N SER A 357 12.42 1.64 -36.90
CA SER A 357 13.22 2.24 -35.83
C SER A 357 13.77 1.26 -34.80
N ILE A 358 14.55 0.29 -35.30
CA ILE A 358 15.31 -0.63 -34.45
C ILE A 358 16.66 -0.01 -34.07
N ARG A 359 17.03 -0.10 -32.80
CA ARG A 359 18.35 0.30 -32.30
C ARG A 359 19.01 -0.90 -31.62
N GLY A 360 19.83 -1.61 -32.37
CA GLY A 360 20.54 -2.80 -31.91
C GLY A 360 21.09 -3.63 -33.07
N ASP A 361 21.71 -4.76 -32.74
CA ASP A 361 21.87 -5.83 -33.70
C ASP A 361 20.49 -6.43 -34.03
N VAL A 362 20.38 -7.07 -35.19
CA VAL A 362 19.18 -7.74 -35.69
C VAL A 362 19.43 -9.24 -35.87
N CYS A 363 20.68 -9.69 -35.78
CA CYS A 363 21.07 -11.09 -36.00
C CYS A 363 20.48 -12.07 -34.98
N ASP A 364 20.19 -11.59 -33.77
CA ASP A 364 19.61 -12.32 -32.63
C ASP A 364 18.07 -12.36 -32.64
N LEU A 365 17.42 -11.61 -33.54
CA LEU A 365 15.98 -11.46 -33.59
C LEU A 365 15.28 -12.78 -33.95
N LYS A 366 14.44 -13.26 -33.03
CA LYS A 366 13.60 -14.44 -33.20
C LYS A 366 12.13 -14.06 -33.24
N VAL A 367 11.41 -14.55 -34.25
CA VAL A 367 9.95 -14.41 -34.36
C VAL A 367 9.25 -15.70 -33.94
N GLN A 368 8.09 -15.56 -33.31
CA GLN A 368 7.20 -16.64 -32.93
C GLN A 368 5.75 -16.25 -33.17
N VAL A 369 4.98 -17.13 -33.80
CA VAL A 369 3.53 -16.98 -33.97
C VAL A 369 2.83 -18.05 -33.15
N VAL A 370 1.90 -17.60 -32.32
CA VAL A 370 1.10 -18.43 -31.42
C VAL A 370 -0.37 -18.27 -31.81
N MET A 371 -1.06 -19.40 -31.97
CA MET A 371 -2.48 -19.51 -32.33
C MET A 371 -3.07 -20.65 -31.49
N GLU A 372 -4.31 -20.52 -31.01
CA GLU A 372 -4.93 -21.50 -30.10
C GLU A 372 -4.07 -21.89 -28.87
N LYS A 373 -3.30 -20.92 -28.33
CA LYS A 373 -2.32 -21.12 -27.23
C LYS A 373 -1.17 -22.10 -27.57
N LYS A 374 -0.96 -22.43 -28.85
CA LYS A 374 0.15 -23.27 -29.36
C LYS A 374 1.07 -22.48 -30.27
N VAL A 375 2.36 -22.82 -30.25
CA VAL A 375 3.35 -22.27 -31.19
C VAL A 375 3.11 -22.91 -32.56
N VAL A 376 2.71 -22.11 -33.55
CA VAL A 376 2.45 -22.60 -34.92
C VAL A 376 3.57 -22.24 -35.90
N PHE A 377 4.35 -21.21 -35.58
CA PHE A 377 5.55 -20.85 -36.32
C PHE A 377 6.61 -20.32 -35.35
N SER A 378 7.88 -20.66 -35.58
CA SER A 378 9.00 -19.98 -34.94
C SER A 378 10.22 -20.04 -35.85
N SER A 379 10.88 -18.91 -36.06
CA SER A 379 12.10 -18.82 -36.86
C SER A 379 13.05 -17.78 -36.29
N THR A 380 14.34 -18.03 -36.50
CA THR A 380 15.44 -17.06 -36.39
C THR A 380 15.87 -16.64 -37.82
N SER A 381 16.91 -15.82 -37.90
CA SER A 381 17.60 -15.37 -39.12
C SER A 381 18.15 -16.49 -40.04
N LEU A 382 18.21 -17.73 -39.56
CA LEU A 382 18.74 -18.92 -40.27
C LEU A 382 17.67 -19.98 -40.60
N GLY A 383 16.38 -19.67 -40.39
CA GLY A 383 15.26 -20.61 -40.59
C GLY A 383 14.37 -20.26 -41.78
N ASN A 384 13.07 -20.51 -41.65
CA ASN A 384 12.04 -20.17 -42.66
C ASN A 384 11.74 -18.65 -42.76
N CYS A 385 12.68 -17.80 -42.33
CA CYS A 385 12.62 -16.36 -42.43
C CYS A 385 13.92 -15.79 -42.99
N LEU A 386 13.80 -14.87 -43.94
CA LEU A 386 14.90 -13.98 -44.32
C LEU A 386 14.72 -12.65 -43.57
N ILE A 387 15.70 -12.31 -42.73
CA ILE A 387 15.71 -11.05 -41.98
C ILE A 387 16.71 -10.11 -42.65
N LEU A 388 16.23 -8.98 -43.16
CA LEU A 388 17.03 -7.94 -43.81
C LEU A 388 16.93 -6.66 -42.98
N HIS A 389 18.08 -6.05 -42.68
CA HIS A 389 18.15 -4.73 -42.05
C HIS A 389 18.46 -3.68 -43.12
N ASP A 390 17.47 -2.85 -43.42
CA ASP A 390 17.61 -1.66 -44.27
C ASP A 390 18.03 -0.48 -43.40
N ILE A 391 19.34 -0.20 -43.45
CA ILE A 391 20.01 0.86 -42.69
C ILE A 391 19.63 2.25 -43.22
N GLU A 392 19.33 2.39 -44.52
CA GLU A 392 18.98 3.67 -45.13
C GLU A 392 17.60 4.16 -44.71
N THR A 393 16.65 3.23 -44.55
CA THR A 393 15.27 3.57 -44.16
C THR A 393 14.87 3.19 -42.73
N ASP A 394 15.84 2.77 -41.91
CA ASP A 394 15.68 2.42 -40.48
C ASP A 394 14.59 1.36 -40.26
N LYS A 395 14.70 0.24 -40.98
CA LYS A 395 13.70 -0.84 -41.02
C LYS A 395 14.31 -2.23 -41.00
N VAL A 396 13.64 -3.14 -40.30
CA VAL A 396 13.84 -4.59 -40.46
C VAL A 396 12.69 -5.17 -41.28
N LEU A 397 13.04 -5.87 -42.36
CA LEU A 397 12.13 -6.67 -43.16
C LEU A 397 12.32 -8.14 -42.78
N ILE A 398 11.25 -8.80 -42.33
CA ILE A 398 11.24 -10.23 -42.05
C ILE A 398 10.32 -10.88 -43.06
N ASP A 399 10.90 -11.42 -44.13
CA ASP A 399 10.16 -12.23 -45.10
C ASP A 399 9.94 -13.63 -44.53
N VAL A 400 8.70 -14.12 -44.62
CA VAL A 400 8.27 -15.41 -44.07
C VAL A 400 7.97 -16.36 -45.22
N PHE A 401 8.74 -17.44 -45.33
CA PHE A 401 8.55 -18.50 -46.32
C PHE A 401 7.77 -19.66 -45.70
N ASP A 402 6.87 -20.25 -46.49
CA ASP A 402 6.03 -21.40 -46.10
C ASP A 402 5.36 -21.25 -44.73
N GLY A 403 4.93 -20.02 -44.41
CA GLY A 403 4.22 -19.71 -43.18
C GLY A 403 2.88 -20.47 -43.09
N PRO A 404 2.49 -20.96 -41.90
CA PRO A 404 1.25 -21.70 -41.74
C PRO A 404 0.01 -20.83 -42.02
N PRO A 405 -1.14 -21.43 -42.39
CA PRO A 405 -2.41 -20.73 -42.43
C PRO A 405 -2.79 -20.27 -41.02
N LEU A 406 -3.11 -18.99 -40.88
CA LEU A 406 -3.50 -18.35 -39.63
C LEU A 406 -4.97 -17.94 -39.66
N TYR A 407 -5.66 -18.13 -38.55
CA TYR A 407 -7.07 -17.79 -38.35
C TYR A 407 -7.35 -17.49 -36.88
N ASP A 408 -8.54 -16.99 -36.59
CA ASP A 408 -9.00 -16.57 -35.25
C ASP A 408 -8.01 -15.64 -34.53
N ASP A 409 -7.74 -15.87 -33.24
CA ASP A 409 -6.87 -15.02 -32.42
C ASP A 409 -5.40 -15.44 -32.55
N VAL A 410 -4.59 -14.54 -33.13
CA VAL A 410 -3.17 -14.74 -33.40
C VAL A 410 -2.31 -13.81 -32.55
N LYS A 411 -1.32 -14.36 -31.87
CA LYS A 411 -0.31 -13.62 -31.12
C LYS A 411 1.06 -13.74 -31.79
N VAL A 412 1.63 -12.61 -32.20
CA VAL A 412 3.01 -12.53 -32.70
C VAL A 412 3.92 -12.05 -31.57
N GLN A 413 5.05 -12.72 -31.39
CA GLN A 413 6.06 -12.41 -30.37
C GLN A 413 7.42 -12.27 -31.04
N PHE A 414 8.19 -11.28 -30.57
CA PHE A 414 9.57 -11.05 -30.96
C PHE A 414 10.45 -11.23 -29.73
N PHE A 415 11.60 -11.87 -29.91
CA PHE A 415 12.61 -12.08 -28.88
C PHE A 415 13.97 -11.63 -29.41
N SER A 416 14.78 -11.07 -28.51
CA SER A 416 16.22 -10.86 -28.64
C SER A 416 16.89 -11.88 -27.71
N LEU A 417 18.03 -12.45 -28.11
CA LEU A 417 18.65 -13.65 -27.49
C LEU A 417 19.87 -13.32 -26.62
#